data_AF-A0A1M5VUQ6-F1
#
_entry.id   AF-A0A1M5VUQ6-F1
#
_cell.length_a   1.000
_cell.length_b   1.000
_cell.length_c   1.000
_cell.angle_alpha   90.00
_cell.angle_beta   90.00
_cell.angle_gamma   90.00
#
_symmetry.space_group_name_H-M   'P 1'
#
loop_
_entity.id
_entity.type
_entity.pdbx_description
1 polymer ?
#
loop_
_entity_poly.entity_id
_entity_poly.type
_entity_poly.pdbx_seq_one_letter_code
_entity_poly.pdbx_strand_id
1 'polypeptide(L)'
;MIKKRLEKQLKSENTKEVVQQNHIEDFKDNCEEILNNVTNKTTSILDKFENCKSFGKSRDIGKGAAAMSVVNSKNGMRVTLGAEVYRRINSPDKIQIAFSIDEIAVFESLPENENYFKPRITGKSKKVIIYSADLVREITDKYGLEFNNKVSYSFYDVRYVTENDITIALIKVKK
;
A
#
# COMPACT_ATOMS: atom_id res chain seq x y z
N MET A 1 -37.07 -61.20 28.22
CA MET A 1 -37.71 -60.65 27.00
C MET A 1 -36.86 -59.65 26.21
N ILE A 2 -35.68 -59.21 26.68
CA ILE A 2 -34.88 -58.14 26.04
C ILE A 2 -33.88 -58.67 24.99
N LYS A 3 -33.26 -59.84 25.19
CA LYS A 3 -32.25 -60.39 24.24
C LYS A 3 -32.81 -60.67 22.83
N LYS A 4 -34.07 -61.12 22.73
CA LYS A 4 -34.73 -61.44 21.45
C LYS A 4 -35.02 -60.21 20.58
N ARG A 5 -35.05 -59.01 21.18
CA ARG A 5 -35.31 -57.74 20.48
C ARG A 5 -34.03 -57.15 19.88
N LEU A 6 -32.89 -57.32 20.58
CA LEU A 6 -31.57 -56.86 20.12
C LEU A 6 -31.08 -57.67 18.90
N GLU A 7 -31.22 -59.00 18.92
CA GLU A 7 -30.80 -59.87 17.81
C GLU A 7 -31.57 -59.60 16.51
N LYS A 8 -32.85 -59.21 16.62
CA LYS A 8 -33.70 -58.88 15.47
C LYS A 8 -33.33 -57.53 14.84
N GLN A 9 -32.82 -56.58 15.63
CA GLN A 9 -32.32 -55.30 15.14
C GLN A 9 -30.97 -55.46 14.43
N LEU A 10 -30.04 -56.21 15.03
CA LEU A 10 -28.70 -56.44 14.46
C LEU A 10 -28.76 -57.18 13.10
N LYS A 11 -29.67 -58.15 12.96
CA LYS A 11 -29.89 -58.86 11.68
C LYS A 11 -30.45 -57.93 10.59
N SER A 12 -31.27 -56.95 10.97
CA SER A 12 -31.90 -56.02 10.02
C SER A 12 -30.96 -54.91 9.53
N GLU A 13 -29.94 -54.54 10.32
CA GLU A 13 -28.93 -53.55 9.94
C GLU A 13 -27.84 -54.16 9.04
N ASN A 14 -27.33 -55.36 9.38
CA ASN A 14 -26.37 -56.06 8.52
C ASN A 14 -26.91 -56.37 7.11
N THR A 15 -28.22 -56.60 6.95
CA THR A 15 -28.80 -56.88 5.64
C THR A 15 -28.93 -55.62 4.78
N LYS A 16 -28.99 -54.43 5.38
CA LYS A 16 -29.08 -53.15 4.66
C LYS A 16 -27.71 -52.64 4.20
N GLU A 17 -26.65 -52.86 4.99
CA GLU A 17 -25.29 -52.48 4.59
C GLU A 17 -24.76 -53.34 3.43
N VAL A 18 -25.05 -54.64 3.42
CA VAL A 18 -24.57 -55.55 2.36
C VAL A 18 -25.22 -55.25 1.00
N VAL A 19 -26.49 -54.83 0.97
CA VAL A 19 -27.19 -54.48 -0.28
C VAL A 19 -26.71 -53.13 -0.85
N GLN A 20 -26.24 -52.22 0.02
CA GLN A 20 -25.79 -50.89 -0.40
C GLN A 20 -24.34 -50.90 -0.92
N GLN A 21 -23.50 -51.83 -0.45
CA GLN A 21 -22.13 -51.98 -0.95
C GLN A 21 -22.07 -52.60 -2.35
N ASN A 22 -22.91 -53.59 -2.65
CA ASN A 22 -22.87 -54.30 -3.93
C ASN A 22 -23.31 -53.45 -5.14
N HIS A 23 -24.07 -52.35 -4.94
CA HIS A 23 -24.50 -51.49 -6.06
C HIS A 23 -23.46 -50.40 -6.41
N ILE A 24 -22.45 -50.18 -5.58
CA ILE A 24 -21.46 -49.10 -5.75
C ILE A 24 -20.20 -49.59 -6.50
N GLU A 25 -19.85 -50.87 -6.38
CA GLU A 25 -18.66 -51.42 -7.03
C GLU A 25 -18.81 -51.51 -8.57
N ASP A 26 -19.97 -51.92 -9.08
CA ASP A 26 -20.20 -52.04 -10.53
C ASP A 26 -20.27 -50.71 -11.29
N PHE A 27 -20.41 -49.57 -10.60
CA PHE A 27 -20.48 -48.24 -11.23
C PHE A 27 -19.13 -47.51 -11.28
N LYS A 28 -18.14 -47.97 -10.51
CA LYS A 28 -16.81 -47.33 -10.45
C LYS A 28 -15.90 -47.75 -11.61
N ASP A 29 -15.97 -49.01 -12.01
CA ASP A 29 -15.05 -49.56 -13.00
C ASP A 29 -15.29 -48.98 -14.41
N ASN A 30 -16.51 -48.55 -14.71
CA ASN A 30 -16.84 -47.91 -16.00
C ASN A 30 -16.57 -46.39 -16.02
N CYS A 31 -16.34 -45.76 -14.86
CA CYS A 31 -15.99 -44.33 -14.79
C CYS A 31 -14.47 -44.10 -14.89
N GLU A 32 -13.65 -45.04 -14.44
CA GLU A 32 -12.18 -44.91 -14.52
C GLU A 32 -11.63 -45.12 -15.93
N GLU A 33 -12.29 -45.95 -16.76
CA GLU A 33 -11.85 -46.20 -18.14
C GLU A 33 -12.12 -45.02 -19.09
N ILE A 34 -13.17 -44.22 -18.82
CA ILE A 34 -13.49 -43.01 -19.58
C ILE A 34 -12.53 -41.87 -19.21
N LEU A 35 -12.07 -41.78 -17.97
CA LEU A 35 -11.20 -40.68 -17.51
C LEU A 35 -9.78 -40.77 -18.09
N ASN A 36 -9.27 -42.00 -18.27
CA ASN A 36 -7.91 -42.25 -18.76
C ASN A 36 -7.76 -42.08 -20.29
N ASN A 37 -8.87 -42.11 -21.04
CA ASN A 37 -8.85 -41.95 -22.50
C ASN A 37 -9.03 -40.48 -22.97
N VAL A 38 -9.50 -39.58 -22.10
CA VAL A 38 -9.62 -38.13 -22.38
C VAL A 38 -8.32 -37.36 -22.04
N THR A 39 -7.45 -37.94 -21.22
CA THR A 39 -6.24 -37.27 -20.71
C THR A 39 -5.08 -37.26 -21.70
N ASN A 40 -5.17 -38.03 -22.79
CA ASN A 40 -4.17 -38.01 -23.84
C ASN A 40 -4.54 -37.00 -24.92
N LYS A 41 -3.91 -35.82 -24.82
CA LYS A 41 -3.67 -34.85 -25.90
C LYS A 41 -4.59 -33.62 -25.98
N THR A 42 -4.71 -32.91 -24.87
CA THR A 42 -4.79 -31.45 -24.90
C THR A 42 -3.54 -30.87 -24.27
N THR A 43 -2.43 -30.88 -25.01
CA THR A 43 -1.33 -29.94 -24.75
C THR A 43 -1.97 -28.56 -24.62
N SER A 44 -1.86 -27.98 -23.44
CA SER A 44 -2.38 -26.66 -23.16
C SER A 44 -1.75 -25.72 -24.17
N ILE A 45 -2.52 -24.80 -24.75
CA ILE A 45 -1.95 -23.78 -25.65
C ILE A 45 -0.80 -23.03 -24.97
N LEU A 46 -0.82 -22.97 -23.63
CA LEU A 46 0.18 -22.37 -22.76
C LEU A 46 1.52 -23.13 -22.72
N ASP A 47 1.58 -24.40 -23.13
CA ASP A 47 2.80 -25.21 -23.15
C ASP A 47 3.85 -24.67 -24.16
N LYS A 48 3.42 -23.77 -25.06
CA LYS A 48 4.26 -23.10 -26.05
C LYS A 48 4.76 -21.71 -25.61
N PHE A 49 4.41 -21.27 -24.41
CA PHE A 49 4.71 -19.91 -23.93
C PHE A 49 5.79 -19.94 -22.85
N GLU A 50 6.80 -19.08 -22.99
CA GLU A 50 7.78 -18.85 -21.92
C GLU A 50 7.18 -17.88 -20.89
N ASN A 51 7.34 -18.20 -19.60
CA ASN A 51 6.87 -17.32 -18.53
C ASN A 51 7.55 -15.95 -18.62
N CYS A 52 6.76 -14.90 -18.43
CA CYS A 52 7.25 -13.54 -18.40
C CYS A 52 8.27 -13.38 -17.27
N LYS A 53 9.51 -13.01 -17.60
CA LYS A 53 10.59 -12.73 -16.63
C LYS A 53 10.36 -11.41 -15.87
N SER A 54 9.38 -10.63 -16.30
CA SER A 54 9.00 -9.35 -15.71
C SER A 54 7.99 -9.58 -14.59
N PHE A 55 8.24 -9.02 -13.41
CA PHE A 55 7.26 -8.95 -12.34
C PHE A 55 6.44 -7.66 -12.47
N GLY A 56 5.12 -7.77 -12.34
CA GLY A 56 4.24 -6.61 -12.23
C GLY A 56 4.51 -5.90 -10.91
N LYS A 57 5.25 -4.78 -10.94
CA LYS A 57 5.27 -3.85 -9.81
C LYS A 57 3.93 -3.13 -9.78
N SER A 58 3.05 -3.50 -8.86
CA SER A 58 1.96 -2.60 -8.50
C SER A 58 2.58 -1.31 -7.99
N ARG A 59 2.21 -0.19 -8.60
CA ARG A 59 2.36 1.09 -7.91
C ARG A 59 1.27 1.06 -6.86
N ASP A 60 1.65 0.96 -5.60
CA ASP A 60 0.73 1.22 -4.49
C ASP A 60 -0.05 2.49 -4.83
N ILE A 61 -1.36 2.46 -4.56
CA ILE A 61 -2.21 3.63 -4.66
C ILE A 61 -1.66 4.64 -3.63
N GLY A 62 -0.75 5.51 -4.11
CA GLY A 62 0.07 6.48 -3.37
C GLY A 62 1.49 6.74 -3.90
N LYS A 63 2.12 5.83 -4.68
CA LYS A 63 3.56 5.84 -5.04
C LYS A 63 4.01 6.84 -6.15
N GLY A 64 3.45 8.05 -6.18
CA GLY A 64 3.84 9.10 -7.13
C GLY A 64 3.56 10.54 -6.69
N ALA A 65 2.97 10.73 -5.51
CA ALA A 65 2.79 12.06 -4.96
C ALA A 65 4.09 12.52 -4.27
N ALA A 66 4.55 13.73 -4.58
CA ALA A 66 5.68 14.33 -3.89
C ALA A 66 5.40 14.41 -2.38
N ALA A 67 6.39 14.05 -1.57
CA ALA A 67 6.37 14.25 -0.12
C ALA A 67 6.31 15.75 0.20
N MET A 68 7.06 16.55 -0.56
CA MET A 68 6.99 17.99 -0.53
C MET A 68 7.30 18.59 -1.89
N SER A 69 6.71 19.74 -2.19
CA SER A 69 7.10 20.55 -3.34
C SER A 69 7.29 21.99 -2.94
N VAL A 70 8.30 22.63 -3.53
CA VAL A 70 8.55 24.07 -3.42
C VAL A 70 8.09 24.68 -4.73
N VAL A 71 7.15 25.62 -4.68
CA VAL A 71 6.62 26.32 -5.84
C VAL A 71 7.05 27.77 -5.76
N ASN A 72 7.79 28.21 -6.78
CA ASN A 72 8.17 29.60 -6.99
C ASN A 72 7.69 30.00 -8.38
N SER A 73 6.56 30.70 -8.42
CA SER A 73 5.90 31.12 -9.65
C SER A 73 5.43 32.57 -9.54
N LYS A 74 5.25 33.24 -10.68
CA LYS A 74 4.68 34.61 -10.70
C LYS A 74 3.30 34.69 -10.03
N ASN A 75 2.55 33.59 -10.03
CA ASN A 75 1.20 33.50 -9.47
C ASN A 75 1.18 33.15 -7.98
N GLY A 76 2.35 33.06 -7.34
CA GLY A 76 2.48 32.82 -5.90
C GLY A 76 3.60 31.86 -5.54
N MET A 77 4.13 32.07 -4.33
CA MET A 77 5.18 31.24 -3.70
C MET A 77 4.55 30.41 -2.58
N ARG A 78 4.81 29.11 -2.58
CA ARG A 78 4.27 28.19 -1.58
C ARG A 78 5.10 26.93 -1.45
N VAL A 79 5.08 26.35 -0.26
CA VAL A 79 5.49 24.96 -0.02
C VAL A 79 4.23 24.11 0.03
N THR A 80 4.26 22.93 -0.55
CA THR A 80 3.17 21.95 -0.44
C THR A 80 3.68 20.67 0.17
N LEU A 81 2.92 20.08 1.09
CA LEU A 81 3.19 18.76 1.65
C LEU A 81 2.21 17.72 1.10
N GLY A 82 2.72 16.52 0.86
CA GLY A 82 1.91 15.37 0.55
C GLY A 82 0.94 15.06 1.68
N ALA A 83 -0.28 14.65 1.33
CA ALA A 83 -1.32 14.32 2.31
C ALA A 83 -0.87 13.22 3.29
N GLU A 84 -0.03 12.29 2.83
CA GLU A 84 0.55 11.26 3.68
C GLU A 84 1.56 11.79 4.69
N VAL A 85 2.45 12.71 4.27
CA VAL A 85 3.41 13.36 5.17
C VAL A 85 2.67 14.06 6.29
N TYR A 86 1.69 14.90 5.94
CA TYR A 86 0.90 15.65 6.92
C TYR A 86 0.09 14.74 7.85
N ARG A 87 -0.51 13.67 7.32
CA ARG A 87 -1.23 12.66 8.12
C ARG A 87 -0.32 11.98 9.13
N ARG A 88 0.89 11.59 8.72
CA ARG A 88 1.83 10.86 9.58
C ARG A 88 2.42 11.72 10.69
N ILE A 89 2.55 13.04 10.49
CA ILE A 89 2.92 13.97 11.56
C ILE A 89 1.72 14.41 12.43
N ASN A 90 0.63 13.62 12.43
CA ASN A 90 -0.61 13.86 13.18
C ASN A 90 -1.47 15.07 12.76
N SER A 91 -1.29 15.57 11.53
CA SER A 91 -2.12 16.65 10.94
C SER A 91 -2.29 17.88 11.84
N PRO A 92 -1.20 18.48 12.35
CA PRO A 92 -1.29 19.52 13.36
C PRO A 92 -1.78 20.85 12.77
N ASP A 93 -2.45 21.67 13.59
CA ASP A 93 -2.99 22.98 13.17
C ASP A 93 -1.92 24.01 12.83
N LYS A 94 -0.69 23.77 13.29
CA LYS A 94 0.52 24.54 13.02
C LYS A 94 1.68 23.55 12.82
N ILE A 95 2.64 23.92 11.99
CA ILE A 95 3.83 23.12 11.75
C ILE A 95 5.08 23.98 11.90
N GLN A 96 6.16 23.34 12.26
CA GLN A 96 7.50 23.88 12.23
C GLN A 96 8.31 23.20 11.14
N ILE A 97 9.27 23.96 10.62
CA ILE A 97 10.19 23.49 9.60
C ILE A 97 11.60 23.80 10.08
N ALA A 98 12.47 22.81 9.99
CA ALA A 98 13.90 22.95 10.24
C ALA A 98 14.71 22.36 9.10
N PHE A 99 15.98 22.75 9.01
CA PHE A 99 16.84 22.44 7.88
C PHE A 99 18.14 21.79 8.32
N SER A 100 18.54 20.72 7.63
CA SER A 100 19.90 20.18 7.68
C SER A 100 20.64 20.47 6.35
N ILE A 101 21.82 19.86 6.17
CA ILE A 101 22.62 19.95 4.95
C ILE A 101 21.84 19.44 3.72
N ASP A 102 21.06 18.37 3.88
CA ASP A 102 20.44 17.66 2.76
C ASP A 102 19.00 17.19 3.03
N GLU A 103 18.42 17.55 4.19
CA GLU A 103 17.06 17.21 4.57
C GLU A 103 16.30 18.43 5.10
N ILE A 104 14.98 18.40 4.91
CA ILE A 104 14.02 19.32 5.50
C ILE A 104 13.19 18.53 6.52
N ALA A 105 13.18 18.98 7.77
CA ALA A 105 12.37 18.42 8.82
C ALA A 105 11.03 19.17 8.91
N VAL A 106 9.93 18.43 9.02
CA VAL A 106 8.58 18.97 9.23
C VAL A 106 7.92 18.25 10.40
N PHE A 107 7.42 19.02 11.36
CA PHE A 107 6.89 18.51 12.63
C PHE A 107 5.88 19.49 13.24
N GLU A 108 5.15 19.07 14.28
CA GLU A 108 4.14 19.90 14.96
C GLU A 108 4.77 21.06 15.74
N SER A 109 5.62 20.73 16.70
CA SER A 109 6.25 21.70 17.60
C SER A 109 7.47 21.07 18.26
N LEU A 110 8.59 21.78 18.35
CA LEU A 110 9.68 21.46 19.25
C LEU A 110 9.86 22.62 20.25
N PRO A 111 10.33 22.36 21.48
CA PRO A 111 10.44 23.40 22.52
C PRO A 111 11.35 24.57 22.14
N GLU A 112 12.32 24.34 21.26
CA GLU A 112 13.41 25.26 20.96
C GLU A 112 13.08 26.26 19.83
N ASN A 113 11.91 26.15 19.19
CA ASN A 113 11.54 26.99 18.06
C ASN A 113 10.14 27.58 18.28
N GLU A 114 9.96 28.87 17.98
CA GLU A 114 8.67 29.56 18.04
C GLU A 114 8.14 29.97 16.66
N ASN A 115 8.88 29.67 15.58
CA ASN A 115 8.46 29.96 14.23
C ASN A 115 7.53 28.87 13.70
N TYR A 116 6.26 29.23 13.48
CA TYR A 116 5.23 28.32 13.01
C TYR A 116 4.63 28.77 11.69
N PHE A 117 4.29 27.79 10.86
CA PHE A 117 3.51 27.97 9.65
C PHE A 117 2.12 27.40 9.83
N LYS A 118 1.11 28.11 9.30
CA LYS A 118 -0.27 27.62 9.30
C LYS A 118 -0.56 26.83 8.01
N PRO A 119 -0.71 25.50 8.07
CA PRO A 119 -1.08 24.70 6.92
C PRO A 119 -2.50 25.01 6.44
N ARG A 120 -2.69 25.01 5.12
CA ARG A 120 -4.00 25.09 4.46
C ARG A 120 -4.26 23.80 3.69
N ILE A 121 -5.30 23.07 4.05
CA ILE A 121 -5.71 21.86 3.33
C ILE A 121 -6.55 22.27 2.12
N THR A 122 -6.24 21.74 0.95
CA THR A 122 -6.96 22.09 -0.29
C THR A 122 -7.43 20.87 -1.07
N GLY A 123 -8.65 20.99 -1.59
CA GLY A 123 -9.24 20.08 -2.57
C GLY A 123 -9.50 18.65 -2.09
N LYS A 124 -9.89 17.79 -3.04
CA LYS A 124 -10.16 16.36 -2.80
C LYS A 124 -8.90 15.56 -2.45
N SER A 125 -7.73 16.03 -2.90
CA SER A 125 -6.44 15.37 -2.70
C SER A 125 -5.83 15.61 -1.32
N LYS A 126 -6.47 16.42 -0.47
CA LYS A 126 -6.04 16.77 0.90
C LYS A 126 -4.56 17.20 0.98
N LYS A 127 -4.04 17.80 -0.09
CA LYS A 127 -2.69 18.37 -0.08
C LYS A 127 -2.66 19.57 0.85
N VAL A 128 -1.56 19.70 1.57
CA VAL A 128 -1.34 20.82 2.47
C VAL A 128 -0.50 21.86 1.77
N ILE A 129 -0.90 23.12 1.91
CA ILE A 129 -0.23 24.28 1.33
C ILE A 129 0.19 25.22 2.44
N ILE A 130 1.42 25.70 2.35
CA ILE A 130 2.01 26.71 3.20
C ILE A 130 2.34 27.90 2.31
N TYR A 131 1.63 29.00 2.49
CA TYR A 131 1.89 30.23 1.76
C TYR A 131 2.91 31.06 2.54
N SER A 132 4.16 31.03 2.11
CA SER A 132 5.22 31.89 2.65
C SER A 132 6.29 32.08 1.58
N ALA A 133 6.48 33.33 1.15
CA ALA A 133 7.51 33.68 0.19
C ALA A 133 8.91 33.54 0.83
N ASP A 134 9.04 33.90 2.10
CA ASP A 134 10.33 33.85 2.81
C ASP A 134 10.79 32.41 3.02
N LEU A 135 9.88 31.50 3.39
CA LEU A 135 10.19 30.08 3.48
C LEU A 135 10.66 29.51 2.13
N VAL A 136 9.99 29.90 1.03
CA VAL A 136 10.38 29.45 -0.30
C VAL A 136 11.77 30.00 -0.67
N ARG A 137 12.07 31.27 -0.38
CA ARG A 137 13.41 31.86 -0.61
C ARG A 137 14.47 31.16 0.22
N GLU A 138 14.21 30.95 1.51
CA GLU A 138 15.15 30.27 2.41
C GLU A 138 15.49 28.86 1.92
N ILE A 139 14.48 28.07 1.51
CA ILE A 139 14.70 26.75 0.91
C ILE A 139 15.48 26.86 -0.41
N THR A 140 15.13 27.84 -1.24
CA THR A 140 15.77 28.07 -2.54
C THR A 140 17.26 28.37 -2.37
N ASP A 141 17.59 29.31 -1.49
CA ASP A 141 18.94 29.78 -1.23
C ASP A 141 19.78 28.70 -0.55
N LYS A 142 19.23 28.03 0.48
CA LYS A 142 19.94 26.99 1.23
C LYS A 142 20.33 25.78 0.37
N TYR A 143 19.47 25.37 -0.56
CA TYR A 143 19.70 24.18 -1.37
C TYR A 143 20.09 24.47 -2.83
N GLY A 144 20.30 25.75 -3.18
CA GLY A 144 20.72 26.15 -4.52
C GLY A 144 19.72 25.79 -5.61
N LEU A 145 18.42 25.99 -5.35
CA LEU A 145 17.35 25.64 -6.29
C LEU A 145 17.17 26.74 -7.35
N GLU A 146 17.45 26.46 -8.62
CA GLU A 146 17.25 27.46 -9.68
C GLU A 146 15.90 27.29 -10.41
N PHE A 147 15.10 28.35 -10.47
CA PHE A 147 13.75 28.36 -11.06
C PHE A 147 13.70 28.97 -12.48
N ASN A 148 14.85 29.15 -13.14
CA ASN A 148 14.96 29.84 -14.43
C ASN A 148 14.01 29.28 -15.51
N ASN A 149 13.84 27.96 -15.56
CA ASN A 149 13.00 27.26 -16.55
C ASN A 149 11.94 26.35 -15.92
N LYS A 150 11.68 26.47 -14.62
CA LYS A 150 10.69 25.65 -13.92
C LYS A 150 10.04 26.40 -12.78
N VAL A 151 8.81 26.06 -12.47
CA VAL A 151 8.01 26.72 -11.41
C VAL A 151 8.00 25.94 -10.10
N SER A 152 8.51 24.71 -10.09
CA SER A 152 8.53 23.88 -8.88
C SER A 152 9.66 22.87 -8.85
N TYR A 153 10.08 22.54 -7.62
CA TYR A 153 10.86 21.35 -7.29
C TYR A 153 10.01 20.44 -6.42
N SER A 154 10.08 19.12 -6.66
CA SER A 154 9.34 18.12 -5.90
C SER A 154 10.30 17.09 -5.32
N PHE A 155 10.17 16.84 -4.03
CA PHE A 155 10.94 15.88 -3.26
C PHE A 155 10.05 14.70 -2.92
N TYR A 156 10.57 13.49 -3.09
CA TYR A 156 9.79 12.26 -3.00
C TYR A 156 10.24 11.37 -1.86
N ASP A 157 11.52 11.44 -1.50
CA ASP A 157 12.08 10.61 -0.45
C ASP A 157 11.82 11.26 0.91
N VAL A 158 11.15 10.49 1.78
CA VAL A 158 10.77 10.91 3.12
C VAL A 158 10.90 9.72 4.07
N ARG A 159 11.59 9.95 5.18
CA ARG A 159 11.65 9.05 6.33
C ARG A 159 11.02 9.70 7.54
N TYR A 160 10.60 8.90 8.50
CA TYR A 160 9.94 9.38 9.72
C TYR A 160 10.75 8.94 10.93
N VAL A 161 10.93 9.85 11.88
CA VAL A 161 11.53 9.58 13.19
C VAL A 161 10.58 10.06 14.27
N THR A 162 10.70 9.50 15.46
CA THR A 162 9.92 9.92 16.63
C THR A 162 10.86 10.37 17.72
N GLU A 163 10.70 11.59 18.19
CA GLU A 163 11.47 12.18 19.29
C GLU A 163 10.50 12.86 20.25
N ASN A 164 10.60 12.58 21.56
CA ASN A 164 9.71 13.13 22.59
C ASN A 164 8.20 12.95 22.26
N ASP A 165 7.83 11.78 21.73
CA ASP A 165 6.47 11.46 21.25
C ASP A 165 5.98 12.31 20.05
N ILE A 166 6.87 13.05 19.41
CA ILE A 166 6.58 13.87 18.23
C ILE A 166 7.10 13.15 16.99
N THR A 167 6.19 12.93 16.03
CA THR A 167 6.56 12.34 14.75
C THR A 167 7.09 13.44 13.81
N ILE A 168 8.31 13.25 13.35
CA ILE A 168 9.04 14.19 12.49
C ILE A 168 9.19 13.55 11.11
N ALA A 169 8.77 14.27 10.07
CA ALA A 169 9.03 13.90 8.69
C ALA A 169 10.35 14.52 8.22
N LEU A 170 11.28 13.70 7.73
CA LEU A 170 12.57 14.12 7.21
C LEU A 170 12.59 13.88 5.70
N ILE A 171 12.59 14.97 4.93
CA ILE A 171 12.41 14.97 3.48
C ILE A 171 13.76 15.24 2.82
N LYS A 172 14.21 14.33 1.97
CA LYS A 172 15.51 14.43 1.30
C LYS A 172 15.48 15.42 0.14
N VAL A 173 16.44 16.34 0.09
CA VAL A 173 16.57 17.37 -0.96
C VAL A 173 17.63 17.01 -2.00
N LYS A 174 18.73 16.36 -1.59
CA LYS A 174 19.80 15.88 -2.48
C LYS A 174 19.78 14.36 -2.62
N LYS A 175 19.99 13.88 -3.84
CA LYS A 175 20.28 12.46 -4.14
C LYS A 175 21.72 12.12 -3.77
#